data_AF-A0AAV4MPP1-F1
#
_entry.id   AF-A0AAV4MPP1-F1
#
_cell.length_a   1.000
_cell.length_b   1.000
_cell.length_c   1.000
_cell.angle_alpha   90.00
_cell.angle_beta   90.00
_cell.angle_gamma   90.00
#
_symmetry.space_group_name_H-M   'P 1'
#
loop_
_entity.id
_entity.type
_entity.pdbx_description
1 polymer ?
#
loop_
_entity_poly.entity_id
_entity_poly.type
_entity_poly.pdbx_seq_one_letter_code
_entity_poly.pdbx_strand_id
1 'polypeptide(L)' 'RNFNLSQAESMLRKVCDKYLSQNFLGYDKEGSPFYLSAIGNTDSRGIFRSANKLDILKSCLQVVEAGIHQTKLQTKR' A
#
# COMPACT_ATOMS: atom_id res chain seq x y z
N ARG A 1 27.50 12.79 11.33
CA ARG A 1 26.89 11.58 10.71
C ARG A 1 25.94 12.09 9.64
N ASN A 2 26.29 11.98 8.35
CA ASN A 2 25.47 12.55 7.28
C ASN A 2 24.22 11.68 7.07
N PHE A 3 23.05 12.22 7.42
CA PHE A 3 21.77 11.57 7.20
C PHE A 3 21.35 11.77 5.74
N ASN A 4 21.20 10.68 4.98
CA ASN A 4 20.69 10.74 3.60
C ASN A 4 19.17 10.56 3.61
N LEU A 5 18.45 11.65 3.35
CA LEU A 5 16.99 11.67 3.37
C LEU A 5 16.37 10.74 2.32
N SER A 6 16.90 10.75 1.09
CA SER A 6 16.39 9.92 -0.01
C SER A 6 16.54 8.42 0.28
N GLN A 7 17.67 8.03 0.88
CA GLN A 7 17.89 6.65 1.29
C GLN A 7 16.91 6.24 2.40
N ALA A 8 16.65 7.12 3.38
CA ALA A 8 15.70 6.86 4.45
C ALA A 8 14.26 6.72 3.91
N GLU A 9 13.83 7.61 3.01
CA GLU A 9 12.53 7.53 2.34
C GLU A 9 12.37 6.25 1.52
N SER A 10 13.41 5.85 0.77
CA SER A 10 13.42 4.58 0.02
C SER A 10 13.28 3.36 0.94
N MET A 11 13.96 3.37 2.10
CA MET A 11 13.86 2.29 3.09
C MET A 11 12.46 2.21 3.72
N LEU A 12 11.84 3.35 4.03
CA LEU A 12 10.49 3.42 4.60
C LEU A 12 9.45 2.85 3.64
N ARG A 13 9.56 3.18 2.34
CA ARG A 13 8.68 2.61 1.32
C ARG A 13 8.78 1.08 1.23
N LYS A 14 10.01 0.54 1.31
CA LYS A 14 10.24 -0.92 1.32
C LYS A 14 9.58 -1.63 2.51
N VAL A 15 9.46 -0.96 3.66
CA VAL A 15 8.76 -1.50 4.83
C VAL A 15 7.26 -1.61 4.55
N CYS A 16 6.64 -0.52 4.09
CA CYS A 16 5.21 -0.52 3.79
C CYS A 16 4.86 -1.54 2.69
N ASP A 17 5.61 -1.55 1.59
CA ASP A 17 5.37 -2.44 0.44
C ASP A 17 5.50 -3.92 0.82
N LYS A 18 6.48 -4.26 1.67
CA LYS A 18 6.77 -5.65 2.03
C LYS A 18 5.87 -6.20 3.13
N TYR A 19 5.50 -5.35 4.11
CA TYR A 19 4.88 -5.85 5.35
C TYR A 19 3.39 -5.53 5.48
N LEU A 20 2.83 -4.58 4.72
CA LEU A 20 1.38 -4.33 4.75
C LEU A 20 0.59 -5.43 4.02
N SER A 21 1.21 -6.19 3.10
CA SER A 21 0.61 -7.36 2.42
C SER A 21 -0.78 -7.08 1.83
N GLN A 22 -0.86 -6.05 0.97
CA GLN A 22 -2.11 -5.59 0.36
C GLN A 22 -1.98 -5.57 -1.17
N ASN A 23 -3.00 -6.02 -1.90
CA ASN A 23 -2.97 -5.99 -3.37
C ASN A 23 -4.38 -6.01 -3.99
N PHE A 24 -4.50 -5.54 -5.23
CA PHE A 24 -5.67 -5.76 -6.07
C PHE A 24 -5.52 -7.07 -6.86
N LEU A 25 -6.55 -7.91 -6.85
CA LEU A 25 -6.56 -9.23 -7.48
C LEU A 25 -7.77 -9.38 -8.39
N GLY A 26 -7.64 -8.88 -9.61
CA GLY A 26 -8.68 -8.96 -10.63
C GLY A 26 -9.93 -8.14 -10.26
N TYR A 27 -11.07 -8.59 -10.78
CA TYR A 27 -12.36 -7.93 -10.64
C TYR A 27 -13.40 -8.95 -10.19
N ASP A 28 -14.41 -8.49 -9.45
CA ASP A 28 -15.56 -9.31 -9.11
C ASP A 28 -16.51 -9.50 -10.31
N LYS A 29 -17.65 -10.16 -10.07
CA LYS A 29 -18.66 -10.45 -11.11
C LYS A 29 -19.31 -9.19 -11.68
N GLU A 30 -19.28 -8.08 -10.96
CA GLU A 30 -19.84 -6.79 -11.35
C GLU A 30 -18.79 -5.89 -12.01
N GLY A 31 -17.53 -6.34 -12.07
CA GLY A 31 -16.41 -5.59 -12.62
C GLY A 31 -15.73 -4.66 -11.61
N SER A 32 -16.08 -4.70 -10.32
CA SER A 32 -15.41 -3.88 -9.33
C SER A 32 -14.01 -4.45 -9.02
N PRO A 33 -12.96 -3.61 -8.87
CA PRO A 33 -11.63 -4.08 -8.50
C PRO A 33 -11.66 -4.80 -7.14
N PHE A 34 -11.16 -6.04 -7.10
CA PHE A 34 -11.13 -6.82 -5.87
C PHE A 34 -9.86 -6.53 -5.08
N TYR A 35 -9.99 -6.04 -3.85
CA TYR A 35 -8.87 -5.68 -2.98
C TYR A 35 -8.71 -6.69 -1.83
N LEU A 36 -7.50 -7.25 -1.68
CA LEU A 36 -7.17 -8.20 -0.63
C LEU A 36 -6.14 -7.61 0.35
N SER A 37 -6.40 -7.77 1.64
CA SER A 37 -5.48 -7.40 2.72
C SER A 37 -5.34 -8.54 3.73
N ALA A 38 -4.12 -9.01 3.96
CA ALA A 38 -3.82 -10.16 4.83
C ALA A 38 -3.69 -9.76 6.32
N ILE A 39 -4.74 -9.13 6.88
CA ILE A 39 -4.71 -8.47 8.19
C ILE A 39 -4.20 -9.37 9.32
N GLY A 40 -4.59 -10.66 9.33
CA GLY A 40 -4.20 -11.60 10.38
C GLY A 40 -2.69 -11.89 10.45
N ASN A 41 -1.98 -11.76 9.33
CA ASN A 41 -0.54 -12.02 9.24
C ASN A 41 0.31 -10.74 9.33
N THR A 42 -0.32 -9.58 9.47
CA THR A 42 0.37 -8.29 9.47
C THR A 42 1.10 -8.04 10.80
N ASP A 43 2.43 -7.88 10.75
CA ASP A 43 3.23 -7.43 11.91
C ASP A 43 3.07 -5.92 12.14
N SER A 44 1.93 -5.54 12.73
CA SER A 44 1.61 -4.15 13.03
C SER A 44 2.66 -3.50 13.95
N ARG A 45 3.19 -4.23 14.93
CA ARG A 45 4.21 -3.73 15.86
C ARG A 45 5.52 -3.44 15.14
N GLY A 46 5.98 -4.33 14.26
CA GLY A 46 7.17 -4.12 13.44
C GLY A 46 7.02 -2.92 12.53
N ILE A 47 5.86 -2.76 11.88
CA ILE A 47 5.57 -1.64 10.99
C ILE A 47 5.60 -0.30 11.75
N PHE A 48 4.89 -0.18 12.88
CA PHE A 48 4.87 1.07 13.65
C PHE A 48 6.23 1.42 14.27
N ARG A 49 7.13 0.44 14.45
CA ARG A 49 8.52 0.66 14.89
C ARG A 49 9.47 1.01 13.74
N SER A 50 9.11 0.68 12.51
CA SER A 50 9.98 0.78 11.34
C SER A 50 9.57 1.91 10.38
N ALA A 51 8.35 2.44 10.50
CA ALA A 51 7.82 3.50 9.66
C ALA A 51 7.09 4.56 10.47
N ASN A 52 7.11 5.81 10.01
CA ASN A 52 6.34 6.88 10.63
C ASN A 52 4.86 6.80 10.20
N LYS A 53 3.98 7.41 11.00
CA LYS A 53 2.53 7.37 10.78
C LYS A 53 2.11 7.98 9.43
N LEU A 54 2.81 9.03 8.99
CA LEU A 54 2.48 9.72 7.73
C LEU A 54 2.81 8.86 6.51
N ASP A 55 3.88 8.07 6.57
CA ASP A 55 4.27 7.19 5.47
C ASP A 55 3.36 5.97 5.37
N ILE A 56 2.90 5.45 6.51
CA ILE A 56 1.85 4.43 6.54
C ILE A 56 0.57 5.01 5.89
N LEU A 57 0.18 6.22 6.27
CA LEU A 57 -1.00 6.88 5.68
C LEU A 57 -0.84 7.13 4.17
N LYS A 58 0.33 7.60 3.72
CA LYS A 58 0.64 7.77 2.29
C LYS A 58 0.53 6.45 1.54
N SER A 59 1.01 5.34 2.11
CA SER A 59 0.87 4.02 1.51
C SER A 59 -0.60 3.61 1.35
N CYS A 60 -1.44 3.86 2.37
CA CYS A 60 -2.88 3.66 2.25
C CYS A 60 -3.51 4.53 1.15
N LEU A 61 -3.11 5.79 1.03
CA LEU A 61 -3.60 6.69 -0.02
C LEU A 61 -3.21 6.20 -1.43
N GLN A 62 -1.98 5.72 -1.62
CA GLN A 62 -1.54 5.14 -2.90
C GLN A 62 -2.40 3.94 -3.32
N VAL A 63 -2.82 3.11 -2.37
CA VAL A 63 -3.75 2.00 -2.64
C VAL A 63 -5.12 2.53 -3.10
N VAL A 64 -5.64 3.57 -2.45
CA VAL A 64 -6.92 4.19 -2.85
C VAL A 64 -6.83 4.79 -4.25
N GLU A 65 -5.77 5.51 -4.57
CA GLU A 65 -5.53 6.06 -5.91
C GLU A 65 -5.44 4.96 -6.97
N ALA A 66 -4.73 3.86 -6.67
CA ALA A 66 -4.67 2.69 -7.54
C ALA A 66 -6.06 2.09 -7.75
N GLY A 67 -6.88 1.96 -6.70
CA GLY A 67 -8.26 1.47 -6.81
C GLY A 67 -9.12 2.35 -7.70
N ILE A 68 -9.08 3.67 -7.53
CA ILE A 68 -9.78 4.63 -8.38
C ILE A 68 -9.33 4.49 -9.85
N HIS A 69 -8.03 4.33 -10.08
CA HIS A 69 -7.49 4.11 -11.42
C HIS A 69 -8.01 2.82 -12.05
N GLN A 70 -8.03 1.71 -11.30
CA GLN A 70 -8.56 0.43 -11.76
C GLN A 70 -10.06 0.52 -12.11
N THR A 71 -10.86 1.19 -11.29
CA THR A 71 -12.28 1.42 -11.58
C THR A 71 -12.46 2.22 -12.87
N LYS A 72 -11.67 3.29 -13.07
CA LYS A 72 -11.71 4.10 -14.31
C LYS A 72 -11.34 3.29 -15.56
N LEU A 73 -10.39 2.36 -15.45
CA LEU A 73 -10.02 1.47 -16.56
C LEU A 73 -11.16 0.52 -16.89
N GLN A 74 -11.83 -0.03 -15.88
CA GLN A 74 -12.95 -0.94 -16.10
C GLN A 74 -14.16 -0.24 -16.74
N THR A 75 -14.48 1.00 -16.36
CA THR A 75 -15.60 1.75 -16.96
C THR A 75 -15.43 2.00 -18.47
N LYS A 76 -14.20 2.00 -18.98
CA LYS A 76 -13.89 2.22 -20.41
C LYS A 76 -13.93 0.94 -21.25
N ARG A 77 -14.16 -0.21 -20.61
CA ARG A 77 -14.12 -1.53 -21.22
C ARG A 77 -15.51 -1.98 -21.64
#